data_AF-A0A1I7FWR7-F1
#
_entry.id   AF-A0A1I7FWR7-F1
#
_cell.length_a   1.000
_cell.length_b   1.000
_cell.length_c   1.000
_cell.angle_alpha   90.00
_cell.angle_beta   90.00
_cell.angle_gamma   90.00
#
_symmetry.space_group_name_H-M   'P 1'
#
loop_
_entity.id
_entity.type
_entity.pdbx_description
1 polymer ?
#
loop_
_entity_poly.entity_id
_entity_poly.type
_entity_poly.pdbx_seq_one_letter_code
_entity_poly.pdbx_strand_id
1 'polypeptide(L)'
;MSNPFLRYTAKIQAKKPVESIEVEFVIANATGDIWVTDVMLQDGGLITGWVPNTEEMLVRPRDQNGNIVPKKHYNCVIRGSTYVVIPNTGGMTMTSPDNNSVTIHRPQERPATTGLDLTNTAINERRSHLTISTYSGSRTWYYAQWSEPGDVVQVDSARHQVTFNGDPKNDGAEWKGAFLTCPYGDVIYSVSQDNTVAGHFIFEIEEWCVASGVTW
;
A
#
# COMPACT_ATOMS: atom_id res chain seq x y z
N MET A 1 -28.71 9.11 0.22
CA MET A 1 -28.87 10.05 1.36
C MET A 1 -28.05 11.30 1.02
N SER A 2 -28.62 12.50 1.12
CA SER A 2 -27.90 13.74 0.79
C SER A 2 -26.79 13.97 1.81
N ASN A 3 -25.58 14.26 1.32
CA ASN A 3 -24.42 14.51 2.16
C ASN A 3 -24.67 15.79 3.02
N PRO A 4 -24.68 15.73 4.37
CA PRO A 4 -24.99 16.88 5.22
C PRO A 4 -23.85 17.92 5.31
N PHE A 5 -22.71 17.66 4.66
CA PHE A 5 -21.58 18.58 4.65
C PHE A 5 -21.76 19.69 3.60
N LEU A 6 -21.83 20.93 4.07
CA LEU A 6 -21.82 22.12 3.22
C LEU A 6 -20.37 22.60 3.03
N ARG A 7 -19.92 22.65 1.77
CA ARG A 7 -18.60 23.21 1.41
C ARG A 7 -18.76 24.67 1.03
N TYR A 8 -18.03 25.54 1.72
CA TYR A 8 -17.82 26.93 1.31
C TYR A 8 -16.46 27.05 0.65
N THR A 9 -16.41 27.69 -0.52
CA THR A 9 -15.16 27.96 -1.21
C THR A 9 -15.14 29.41 -1.67
N ALA A 10 -14.08 30.11 -1.29
CA ALA A 10 -13.85 31.49 -1.67
C ALA A 10 -12.48 31.61 -2.35
N LYS A 11 -12.40 32.44 -3.40
CA LYS A 11 -11.14 32.79 -4.05
C LYS A 11 -10.70 34.16 -3.54
N ILE A 12 -9.55 34.21 -2.89
CA ILE A 12 -8.94 35.47 -2.44
C ILE A 12 -8.11 36.02 -3.60
N GLN A 13 -8.49 37.17 -4.16
CA GLN A 13 -7.73 37.88 -5.19
C GLN A 13 -7.04 39.10 -4.58
N ALA A 14 -5.85 38.91 -4.06
CA ALA A 14 -5.06 40.00 -3.51
C ALA A 14 -4.18 40.66 -4.59
N LYS A 15 -4.16 42.00 -4.65
CA LYS A 15 -3.28 42.76 -5.55
C LYS A 15 -1.84 42.86 -5.05
N LYS A 16 -1.60 42.44 -3.81
CA LYS A 16 -0.31 42.43 -3.11
C LYS A 16 -0.18 41.09 -2.36
N PRO A 17 1.04 40.66 -2.01
CA PRO A 17 1.25 39.48 -1.17
C PRO A 17 0.42 39.58 0.12
N VAL A 18 -0.21 38.47 0.50
CA VAL A 18 -1.01 38.34 1.73
C VAL A 18 -0.08 37.92 2.86
N GLU A 19 -0.05 38.69 3.95
CA GLU A 19 0.80 38.42 5.12
C GLU A 19 0.07 37.54 6.15
N SER A 20 -1.23 37.73 6.33
CA SER A 20 -2.07 36.93 7.24
C SER A 20 -3.51 36.82 6.72
N ILE A 21 -4.21 35.78 7.17
CA ILE A 21 -5.61 35.53 6.87
C ILE A 21 -6.32 35.24 8.19
N GLU A 22 -7.42 35.94 8.44
CA GLU A 22 -8.33 35.69 9.54
C GLU A 22 -9.64 35.14 8.98
N VAL A 23 -10.15 34.07 9.60
CA VAL A 23 -11.38 33.40 9.18
C VAL A 23 -12.35 33.40 10.35
N GLU A 24 -13.49 34.08 10.20
CA GLU A 24 -14.57 34.13 11.18
C GLU A 24 -15.80 33.38 10.65
N PHE A 25 -16.31 32.44 11.46
CA PHE A 25 -17.55 31.72 11.14
C PHE A 25 -18.72 32.36 11.89
N VAL A 26 -19.58 33.06 11.15
CA VAL A 26 -20.78 33.69 11.72
C VAL A 26 -22.00 32.80 11.48
N ILE A 27 -22.59 32.29 12.56
CA ILE A 27 -23.79 31.44 12.53
C ILE A 27 -24.97 32.25 13.08
N ALA A 28 -26.04 32.38 12.29
CA ALA A 28 -27.27 33.05 12.72
C ALA A 28 -28.49 32.17 12.41
N ASN A 29 -29.49 32.18 13.31
CA ASN A 29 -30.76 31.47 13.15
C ASN A 29 -30.65 29.95 12.92
N ALA A 30 -29.73 29.27 13.61
CA ALA A 30 -29.55 27.81 13.50
C ALA A 30 -30.04 27.07 14.77
N THR A 31 -30.37 25.79 14.63
CA THR A 31 -30.68 24.88 15.75
C THR A 31 -30.01 23.54 15.48
N GLY A 32 -29.29 23.00 16.48
CA GLY A 32 -28.48 21.78 16.37
C GLY A 32 -26.99 22.04 16.55
N ASP A 33 -26.17 21.01 16.35
CA ASP A 33 -24.72 21.07 16.46
C ASP A 33 -24.07 21.38 15.11
N ILE A 34 -23.10 22.29 15.10
CA ILE A 34 -22.31 22.64 13.92
C ILE A 34 -20.86 22.26 14.18
N TRP A 35 -20.31 21.45 13.27
CA TRP A 35 -18.92 21.04 13.29
C TRP A 35 -18.21 21.71 12.13
N VAL A 36 -17.19 22.50 12.42
CA VAL A 36 -16.29 23.05 11.40
C VAL A 36 -15.06 22.16 11.38
N THR A 37 -14.85 21.48 10.26
CA THR A 37 -13.65 20.67 10.02
C THR A 37 -12.86 21.30 8.87
N ASP A 38 -11.53 21.22 8.96
CA ASP A 38 -10.58 21.49 7.87
C ASP A 38 -10.69 22.90 7.21
N VAL A 39 -9.83 23.83 7.64
CA VAL A 39 -9.58 25.08 6.89
C VAL A 39 -8.37 24.87 5.99
N MET A 40 -8.60 24.79 4.67
CA MET A 40 -7.54 24.60 3.68
C MET A 40 -7.29 25.90 2.92
N LEU A 41 -6.03 26.35 2.92
CA LEU A 41 -5.56 27.45 2.07
C LEU A 41 -4.71 26.87 0.95
N GLN A 42 -5.01 27.27 -0.29
CA GLN A 42 -4.28 26.83 -1.46
C GLN A 42 -3.87 28.04 -2.29
N ASP A 43 -2.59 28.10 -2.66
CA ASP A 43 -2.10 29.04 -3.66
C ASP A 43 -2.36 28.50 -5.07
N GLY A 44 -2.67 29.40 -6.01
CA GLY A 44 -2.93 29.08 -7.41
C GLY A 44 -4.34 29.43 -7.92
N GLY A 45 -4.51 29.32 -9.24
CA GLY A 45 -5.73 29.73 -9.93
C GLY A 45 -6.86 28.70 -9.92
N LEU A 46 -6.59 27.45 -9.49
CA LEU A 46 -7.48 26.31 -9.51
C LEU A 46 -7.69 25.78 -8.08
N ILE A 47 -8.94 25.50 -7.72
CA ILE A 47 -9.30 24.86 -6.47
C ILE A 47 -9.08 23.35 -6.63
N THR A 48 -8.19 22.74 -5.84
CA THR A 48 -7.97 21.27 -5.86
C THR A 48 -8.46 20.57 -4.60
N GLY A 49 -9.45 21.13 -3.91
CA GLY A 49 -10.00 20.55 -2.69
C GLY A 49 -10.74 19.23 -2.93
N TRP A 50 -10.20 18.15 -2.38
CA TRP A 50 -10.89 16.86 -2.22
C TRP A 50 -11.70 16.88 -0.92
N VAL A 51 -12.95 16.43 -0.95
CA VAL A 51 -13.64 16.05 0.29
C VAL A 51 -13.14 14.64 0.62
N PRO A 52 -12.38 14.43 1.70
CA PRO A 52 -12.03 13.07 2.11
C PRO A 52 -13.34 12.33 2.40
N ASN A 53 -13.55 11.18 1.76
CA ASN A 53 -14.63 10.31 2.17
C ASN A 53 -14.36 9.89 3.62
N THR A 54 -15.28 10.20 4.53
CA THR A 54 -15.15 9.82 5.95
C THR A 54 -15.49 8.35 6.18
N GLU A 55 -16.06 7.67 5.19
CA GLU A 55 -16.33 6.24 5.24
C GLU A 55 -15.07 5.45 4.88
N GLU A 56 -14.75 4.42 5.67
CA GLU A 56 -13.69 3.47 5.32
C GLU A 56 -14.06 2.74 4.02
N MET A 57 -13.39 3.11 2.93
CA MET A 57 -13.66 2.53 1.60
C MET A 57 -13.14 1.10 1.45
N LEU A 58 -12.15 0.71 2.26
CA LEU A 58 -11.48 -0.58 2.19
C LEU A 58 -11.58 -1.29 3.53
N VAL A 59 -12.05 -2.54 3.49
CA VAL A 59 -12.18 -3.40 4.66
C VAL A 59 -11.39 -4.68 4.46
N ARG A 60 -10.94 -5.27 5.57
CA ARG A 60 -10.29 -6.57 5.55
C ARG A 60 -11.26 -7.65 5.05
N PRO A 61 -10.84 -8.53 4.11
CA PRO A 61 -11.62 -9.71 3.76
C PRO A 61 -11.87 -10.56 5.00
N ARG A 62 -13.07 -11.15 5.06
CA ARG A 62 -13.48 -12.05 6.14
C ARG A 62 -13.69 -13.47 5.63
N ASP A 63 -13.31 -14.44 6.44
CA ASP A 63 -13.57 -15.86 6.16
C ASP A 63 -15.06 -16.21 6.38
N GLN A 64 -15.40 -17.47 6.14
CA GLN A 64 -16.77 -18.00 6.28
C GLN A 64 -17.32 -17.87 7.71
N ASN A 65 -16.44 -17.73 8.71
CA ASN A 65 -16.76 -17.60 10.13
C ASN A 65 -16.73 -16.13 10.59
N GLY A 66 -16.50 -15.18 9.68
CA GLY A 66 -16.42 -13.75 9.97
C GLY A 66 -15.06 -13.25 10.50
N ASN A 67 -14.03 -14.10 10.56
CA ASN A 67 -12.70 -13.70 11.01
C ASN A 67 -11.94 -12.97 9.89
N ILE A 68 -11.05 -12.04 10.27
CA ILE A 68 -10.17 -11.38 9.30
C ILE A 68 -9.23 -12.41 8.67
N VAL A 69 -9.21 -12.45 7.34
CA VAL A 69 -8.26 -13.28 6.60
C VAL A 69 -6.85 -12.72 6.85
N PRO A 70 -5.89 -13.55 7.32
CA PRO A 70 -4.53 -13.10 7.58
C PRO A 70 -3.78 -12.75 6.28
N LYS A 71 -2.67 -12.03 6.43
CA LYS A 71 -1.73 -11.81 5.31
C LYS A 71 -1.30 -13.16 4.73
N LYS A 72 -1.11 -13.20 3.42
CA LYS A 72 -0.49 -14.35 2.74
C LYS A 72 1.01 -14.19 2.81
N HIS A 73 1.73 -15.25 3.22
CA HIS A 73 3.19 -15.24 3.31
C HIS A 73 3.77 -16.28 2.34
N TYR A 74 4.72 -15.87 1.52
CA TYR A 74 5.47 -16.74 0.63
C TYR A 74 6.94 -16.63 0.98
N ASN A 75 7.52 -17.74 1.43
CA ASN A 75 8.91 -17.78 1.85
C ASN A 75 9.78 -18.53 0.84
N CYS A 76 11.00 -18.05 0.64
CA CYS A 76 12.00 -18.74 -0.15
C CYS A 76 13.41 -18.33 0.25
N VAL A 77 14.39 -19.17 -0.06
CA VAL A 77 15.80 -18.80 0.00
C VAL A 77 16.26 -18.54 -1.43
N ILE A 78 16.82 -17.35 -1.67
CA ILE A 78 17.32 -16.95 -2.98
C ILE A 78 18.82 -16.73 -2.87
N ARG A 79 19.56 -17.26 -3.84
CA ARG A 79 20.99 -17.00 -4.02
C ARG A 79 21.23 -16.44 -5.42
N GLY A 80 21.92 -15.32 -5.53
CA GLY A 80 22.11 -14.64 -6.80
C GLY A 80 20.80 -14.09 -7.35
N SER A 81 20.46 -14.42 -8.60
CA SER A 81 19.28 -13.89 -9.29
C SER A 81 18.31 -14.99 -9.70
N THR A 82 17.02 -14.77 -9.47
CA THR A 82 15.95 -15.69 -9.86
C THR A 82 14.64 -14.95 -10.16
N TYR A 83 13.66 -15.68 -10.66
CA TYR A 83 12.28 -15.22 -10.73
C TYR A 83 11.46 -15.88 -9.62
N VAL A 84 10.62 -15.10 -8.97
CA VAL A 84 9.61 -15.59 -8.02
C VAL A 84 8.24 -15.33 -8.59
N VAL A 85 7.35 -16.30 -8.42
CA VAL A 85 5.92 -16.15 -8.70
C VAL A 85 5.23 -15.95 -7.36
N ILE A 86 4.57 -14.82 -7.19
CA ILE A 86 3.78 -14.53 -6.00
C ILE A 86 2.31 -14.66 -6.39
N PRO A 87 1.62 -15.72 -5.92
CA PRO A 87 0.22 -15.90 -6.21
C PRO A 87 -0.62 -14.82 -5.55
N ASN A 88 -1.45 -14.14 -6.35
CA ASN A 88 -2.47 -13.26 -5.85
C ASN A 88 -3.82 -13.68 -6.42
N THR A 89 -4.40 -14.71 -5.82
CA THR A 89 -5.68 -15.28 -6.24
C THR A 89 -6.85 -14.32 -6.05
N GLY A 90 -6.63 -13.18 -5.37
CA GLY A 90 -7.59 -12.11 -5.18
C GLY A 90 -8.91 -12.62 -4.64
N GLY A 91 -8.86 -13.25 -3.47
CA GLY A 91 -10.05 -13.74 -2.77
C GLY A 91 -10.76 -14.94 -3.39
N MET A 92 -10.24 -15.58 -4.45
CA MET A 92 -10.80 -16.85 -4.93
C MET A 92 -10.68 -17.93 -3.86
N THR A 93 -11.78 -18.63 -3.58
CA THR A 93 -11.79 -19.79 -2.68
C THR A 93 -12.10 -21.05 -3.47
N MET A 94 -11.50 -22.16 -3.08
CA MET A 94 -11.72 -23.46 -3.71
C MET A 94 -12.40 -24.36 -2.70
N THR A 95 -13.55 -24.93 -3.06
CA THR A 95 -14.23 -25.95 -2.27
C THR A 95 -14.25 -27.24 -3.06
N SER A 96 -13.82 -28.34 -2.43
CA SER A 96 -13.93 -29.69 -2.97
C SER A 96 -15.06 -30.39 -2.23
N PRO A 97 -16.31 -30.38 -2.74
CA PRO A 97 -17.42 -31.05 -2.07
C PRO A 97 -17.23 -32.58 -2.03
N ASP A 98 -16.41 -33.13 -2.93
CA ASP A 98 -15.91 -34.50 -2.92
C ASP A 98 -14.47 -34.54 -3.48
N ASN A 99 -13.79 -35.71 -3.39
CA ASN A 99 -12.41 -35.88 -3.88
C ASN A 99 -12.28 -35.91 -5.42
N ASN A 100 -13.37 -35.66 -6.16
CA ASN A 100 -13.42 -35.77 -7.62
C ASN A 100 -13.88 -34.49 -8.33
N SER A 101 -14.27 -33.45 -7.59
CA SER A 101 -14.66 -32.16 -8.15
C SER A 101 -14.18 -30.99 -7.31
N VAL A 102 -13.76 -29.93 -7.98
CA VAL A 102 -13.29 -28.69 -7.36
C VAL A 102 -14.11 -27.53 -7.90
N THR A 103 -14.82 -26.84 -7.01
CA THR A 103 -15.54 -25.61 -7.33
C THR A 103 -14.68 -24.42 -6.94
N ILE A 104 -14.42 -23.53 -7.91
CA ILE A 104 -13.70 -22.27 -7.69
C ILE A 104 -14.74 -21.16 -7.55
N HIS A 105 -14.85 -20.60 -6.35
CA HIS A 105 -15.68 -19.42 -6.09
C HIS A 105 -14.86 -18.16 -6.39
N ARG A 106 -15.38 -17.33 -7.28
CA ARG A 106 -14.82 -16.00 -7.53
C ARG A 106 -15.53 -15.00 -6.63
N PRO A 107 -14.82 -14.07 -5.99
CA PRO A 107 -15.48 -13.01 -5.23
C PRO A 107 -16.28 -12.11 -6.18
N GLN A 108 -17.43 -11.60 -5.68
CA GLN A 108 -18.28 -10.70 -6.46
C GLN A 108 -17.59 -9.36 -6.76
N GLU A 109 -16.68 -8.94 -5.89
CA GLU A 109 -15.85 -7.75 -6.06
C GLU A 109 -14.38 -8.16 -6.08
N ARG A 110 -13.59 -7.52 -6.95
CA ARG A 110 -12.15 -7.81 -7.03
C ARG A 110 -11.47 -7.12 -5.85
N PRO A 111 -10.75 -7.85 -4.98
CA PRO A 111 -10.03 -7.21 -3.89
C PRO A 111 -8.89 -6.36 -4.44
N ALA A 112 -8.64 -5.24 -3.76
CA ALA A 112 -7.44 -4.44 -3.89
C ALA A 112 -6.31 -5.03 -3.06
N THR A 113 -5.07 -4.63 -3.35
CA THR A 113 -3.89 -4.98 -2.56
C THR A 113 -3.12 -3.73 -2.18
N THR A 114 -2.59 -3.66 -0.97
CA THR A 114 -1.72 -2.54 -0.54
C THR A 114 -0.33 -2.54 -1.15
N GLY A 115 0.04 -3.60 -1.87
CA GLY A 115 1.35 -3.77 -2.49
C GLY A 115 1.99 -5.11 -2.09
N LEU A 116 3.24 -5.29 -2.49
CA LEU A 116 4.06 -6.43 -2.09
C LEU A 116 4.95 -5.98 -0.93
N ASP A 117 4.64 -6.45 0.27
CA ASP A 117 5.55 -6.31 1.40
C ASP A 117 6.68 -7.33 1.27
N LEU A 118 7.85 -6.96 1.76
CA LEU A 118 9.04 -7.79 1.68
C LEU A 118 9.80 -7.76 3.00
N THR A 119 10.19 -8.93 3.49
CA THR A 119 11.24 -9.06 4.48
C THR A 119 12.38 -9.88 3.88
N ASN A 120 13.60 -9.38 3.97
CA ASN A 120 14.80 -10.09 3.56
C ASN A 120 15.81 -10.17 4.69
N THR A 121 16.08 -11.39 5.16
CA THR A 121 17.10 -11.69 6.16
C THR A 121 18.37 -12.16 5.46
N ALA A 122 19.50 -11.51 5.75
CA ALA A 122 20.80 -11.90 5.22
C ALA A 122 21.24 -13.26 5.81
N ILE A 123 21.68 -14.19 4.96
CA ILE A 123 22.21 -15.50 5.40
C ILE A 123 23.73 -15.47 5.52
N ASN A 124 24.39 -14.68 4.67
CA ASN A 124 25.83 -14.46 4.71
C ASN A 124 26.18 -12.97 4.66
N GLU A 125 27.41 -12.63 5.06
CA GLU A 125 27.92 -11.28 4.96
C GLU A 125 27.81 -10.78 3.52
N ARG A 126 27.28 -9.57 3.37
CA ARG A 126 27.05 -8.99 2.06
C ARG A 126 27.24 -7.48 2.06
N ARG A 127 27.90 -7.01 1.00
CA ARG A 127 27.89 -5.60 0.56
C ARG A 127 27.03 -5.51 -0.70
N SER A 128 25.81 -6.06 -0.66
CA SER A 128 25.09 -6.37 -1.90
C SER A 128 23.90 -5.49 -2.15
N HIS A 129 23.69 -5.29 -3.43
CA HIS A 129 22.49 -4.72 -4.02
C HIS A 129 21.37 -5.74 -3.99
N LEU A 130 20.30 -5.45 -3.24
CA LEU A 130 19.05 -6.16 -3.42
C LEU A 130 18.23 -5.39 -4.44
N THR A 131 17.87 -6.05 -5.54
CA THR A 131 16.95 -5.49 -6.54
C THR A 131 15.75 -6.40 -6.68
N ILE A 132 14.56 -5.81 -6.68
CA ILE A 132 13.34 -6.50 -7.07
C ILE A 132 12.63 -5.68 -8.13
N SER A 133 12.25 -6.35 -9.20
CA SER A 133 11.51 -5.72 -10.30
C SER A 133 10.32 -6.56 -10.69
N THR A 134 9.27 -5.89 -11.17
CA THR A 134 8.24 -6.56 -11.99
C THR A 134 8.90 -7.24 -13.18
N TYR A 135 8.36 -8.35 -13.67
CA TYR A 135 8.92 -9.09 -14.81
C TYR A 135 9.25 -8.22 -16.03
N SER A 136 8.41 -7.22 -16.35
CA SER A 136 8.64 -6.28 -17.45
C SER A 136 9.70 -5.22 -17.18
N GLY A 137 10.24 -5.14 -15.97
CA GLY A 137 11.14 -4.08 -15.50
C GLY A 137 10.48 -2.71 -15.33
N SER A 138 9.16 -2.59 -15.53
CA SER A 138 8.42 -1.32 -15.45
C SER A 138 8.48 -0.65 -14.07
N ARG A 139 8.61 -1.47 -13.02
CA ARG A 139 8.87 -1.04 -11.64
C ARG A 139 10.04 -1.83 -11.11
N THR A 140 11.01 -1.10 -10.58
CA THR A 140 12.20 -1.64 -9.94
C THR A 140 12.38 -0.92 -8.62
N TRP A 141 12.59 -1.72 -7.58
CA TRP A 141 13.00 -1.28 -6.26
C TRP A 141 14.39 -1.82 -5.97
N TYR A 142 15.20 -1.00 -5.32
CA TYR A 142 16.61 -1.28 -5.07
C TYR A 142 17.00 -0.85 -3.66
N TYR A 143 17.84 -1.65 -3.01
CA TYR A 143 18.43 -1.37 -1.72
C TYR A 143 19.92 -1.72 -1.71
N ALA A 144 20.73 -0.85 -1.12
CA ALA A 144 22.17 -1.01 -1.06
C ALA A 144 22.72 -0.60 0.31
N GLN A 145 23.08 -1.58 1.12
CA GLN A 145 23.81 -1.35 2.36
C GLN A 145 24.66 -2.57 2.71
N TRP A 146 25.72 -2.38 3.49
CA TRP A 146 26.40 -3.50 4.14
C TRP A 146 25.44 -4.19 5.12
N SER A 147 25.49 -5.52 5.16
CA SER A 147 24.78 -6.32 6.16
C SER A 147 25.55 -7.58 6.53
N GLU A 148 25.38 -7.97 7.78
CA GLU A 148 25.89 -9.18 8.39
C GLU A 148 24.81 -10.28 8.40
N PRO A 149 25.19 -11.55 8.59
CA PRO A 149 24.22 -12.63 8.75
C PRO A 149 23.23 -12.33 9.87
N GLY A 150 21.93 -12.44 9.58
CA GLY A 150 20.85 -12.13 10.50
C GLY A 150 20.26 -10.74 10.37
N ASP A 151 20.94 -9.80 9.70
CA ASP A 151 20.38 -8.48 9.43
C ASP A 151 19.15 -8.56 8.54
N VAL A 152 18.19 -7.66 8.78
CA VAL A 152 16.87 -7.68 8.16
C VAL A 152 16.61 -6.37 7.45
N VAL A 153 16.30 -6.45 6.16
CA VAL A 153 15.69 -5.36 5.39
C VAL A 153 14.19 -5.64 5.30
N GLN A 154 13.36 -4.68 5.68
CA GLN A 154 11.91 -4.77 5.51
C GLN A 154 11.40 -3.65 4.62
N VAL A 155 10.45 -3.97 3.75
CA VAL A 155 9.75 -3.05 2.87
C VAL A 155 8.27 -3.19 3.20
N ASP A 156 7.70 -2.13 3.76
CA ASP A 156 6.27 -1.98 3.97
C ASP A 156 5.71 -1.12 2.84
N SER A 157 5.11 -1.81 1.87
CA SER A 157 4.54 -1.16 0.68
C SER A 157 3.25 -0.41 1.00
N ALA A 158 2.54 -0.74 2.09
CA ALA A 158 1.35 -0.01 2.49
C ALA A 158 1.70 1.36 3.09
N ARG A 159 2.77 1.41 3.88
CA ARG A 159 3.24 2.63 4.56
C ARG A 159 4.27 3.41 3.78
N HIS A 160 4.73 2.88 2.63
CA HIS A 160 5.86 3.42 1.88
C HIS A 160 7.11 3.58 2.76
N GLN A 161 7.42 2.55 3.56
CA GLN A 161 8.53 2.57 4.49
C GLN A 161 9.50 1.43 4.20
N VAL A 162 10.78 1.72 4.38
CA VAL A 162 11.86 0.73 4.36
C VAL A 162 12.56 0.81 5.70
N THR A 163 12.80 -0.33 6.34
CA THR A 163 13.58 -0.41 7.56
C THR A 163 14.75 -1.37 7.40
N PHE A 164 15.81 -1.13 8.16
CA PHE A 164 16.93 -2.04 8.32
C PHE A 164 17.14 -2.29 9.79
N ASN A 165 17.00 -3.53 10.23
CA ASN A 165 17.02 -3.91 11.65
C ASN A 165 16.05 -3.08 12.50
N GLY A 166 14.90 -2.70 11.91
CA GLY A 166 13.88 -1.87 12.55
C GLY A 166 14.09 -0.35 12.37
N ASP A 167 15.27 0.10 11.98
CA ASP A 167 15.56 1.52 11.78
C ASP A 167 15.07 1.99 10.40
N PRO A 168 14.26 3.06 10.32
CA PRO A 168 13.82 3.63 9.04
C PRO A 168 14.99 4.04 8.13
N LYS A 169 14.81 3.88 6.81
CA LYS A 169 15.79 4.23 5.78
C LYS A 169 15.25 5.25 4.79
N ASN A 170 16.14 6.12 4.31
CA ASN A 170 15.76 7.25 3.48
C ASN A 170 15.77 6.87 2.00
N ASP A 171 14.76 7.36 1.28
CA ASP A 171 14.72 7.28 -0.18
C ASP A 171 15.86 8.09 -0.80
N GLY A 172 16.46 7.57 -1.86
CA GLY A 172 17.56 8.14 -2.61
C GLY A 172 18.96 7.90 -2.02
N ALA A 173 19.07 7.64 -0.72
CA ALA A 173 20.34 7.41 -0.04
C ALA A 173 20.67 5.92 0.13
N GLU A 174 19.80 5.16 0.82
CA GLU A 174 20.02 3.72 1.06
C GLU A 174 19.14 2.82 0.19
N TRP A 175 17.98 3.33 -0.24
CA TRP A 175 17.09 2.65 -1.16
C TRP A 175 16.56 3.61 -2.22
N LYS A 176 16.07 3.08 -3.33
CA LYS A 176 15.44 3.88 -4.39
C LYS A 176 14.46 3.05 -5.19
N GLY A 177 13.57 3.75 -5.89
CA GLY A 177 12.63 3.15 -6.83
C GLY A 177 11.22 3.06 -6.27
N ALA A 178 10.32 2.43 -7.02
CA ALA A 178 8.92 2.39 -6.65
C ALA A 178 8.63 1.19 -5.74
N PHE A 179 7.78 1.40 -4.72
CA PHE A 179 7.16 0.28 -4.03
C PHE A 179 6.43 -0.62 -5.03
N LEU A 180 6.56 -1.92 -4.80
CA LEU A 180 6.07 -2.94 -5.71
C LEU A 180 4.59 -3.17 -5.45
N THR A 181 3.82 -3.18 -6.52
CA THR A 181 2.40 -3.54 -6.48
C THR A 181 2.26 -5.02 -6.77
N CYS A 182 1.31 -5.70 -6.12
CA CYS A 182 0.92 -7.06 -6.47
C CYS A 182 -0.52 -7.07 -6.97
N PRO A 183 -0.77 -6.70 -8.24
CA PRO A 183 -2.13 -6.68 -8.78
C PRO A 183 -2.80 -8.05 -8.72
N TYR A 184 -4.11 -8.09 -8.93
CA TYR A 184 -4.89 -9.32 -9.05
C TYR A 184 -4.29 -10.26 -10.11
N GLY A 185 -4.14 -11.54 -9.75
CA GLY A 185 -3.50 -12.58 -10.57
C GLY A 185 -2.07 -12.87 -10.12
N ASP A 186 -1.52 -14.02 -10.52
CA ASP A 186 -0.16 -14.39 -10.18
C ASP A 186 0.84 -13.41 -10.81
N VAL A 187 1.71 -12.84 -9.98
CA VAL A 187 2.69 -11.84 -10.42
C VAL A 187 4.09 -12.42 -10.38
N ILE A 188 4.85 -12.18 -11.45
CA ILE A 188 6.24 -12.59 -11.55
C ILE A 188 7.14 -11.40 -11.22
N TYR A 189 8.06 -11.60 -10.27
CA TYR A 189 9.11 -10.64 -9.95
C TYR A 189 10.48 -11.25 -10.24
N SER A 190 11.37 -10.45 -10.82
CA SER A 190 12.80 -10.76 -10.82
C SER A 190 13.39 -10.28 -9.50
N VAL A 191 14.05 -11.17 -8.78
CA VAL A 191 14.78 -10.86 -7.56
C VAL A 191 16.24 -11.11 -7.83
N SER A 192 17.05 -10.08 -7.61
CA SER A 192 18.48 -10.12 -7.87
C SER A 192 19.26 -9.72 -6.64
N GLN A 193 20.23 -10.56 -6.31
CA GLN A 193 21.34 -10.31 -5.39
C GLN A 193 22.64 -10.70 -6.09
N ASP A 194 23.77 -10.29 -5.53
CA ASP A 194 25.07 -10.73 -6.03
C ASP A 194 25.21 -12.26 -5.91
N ASN A 195 25.88 -12.91 -6.88
CA ASN A 195 25.88 -14.38 -7.03
C ASN A 195 26.47 -15.17 -5.84
N THR A 196 27.23 -14.51 -4.98
CA THR A 196 27.81 -15.08 -3.76
C THR A 196 26.90 -14.94 -2.54
N VAL A 197 25.85 -14.14 -2.65
CA VAL A 197 24.97 -13.76 -1.54
C VAL A 197 23.71 -14.59 -1.55
N ALA A 198 23.28 -15.01 -0.36
CA ALA A 198 22.01 -15.65 -0.13
C ALA A 198 21.17 -14.86 0.88
N GLY A 199 19.88 -14.81 0.65
CA GLY A 199 18.91 -14.22 1.55
C GLY A 199 17.72 -15.14 1.76
N HIS A 200 17.18 -15.13 2.98
CA HIS A 200 15.85 -15.65 3.24
C HIS A 200 14.85 -14.52 2.98
N PHE A 201 13.86 -14.80 2.15
CA PHE A 201 12.84 -13.85 1.74
C PHE A 201 11.49 -14.30 2.27
N ILE A 202 10.73 -13.35 2.77
CA ILE A 202 9.31 -13.48 3.06
C ILE A 202 8.62 -12.38 2.26
N PHE A 203 7.79 -12.79 1.31
CA PHE A 203 6.91 -11.90 0.57
C PHE A 203 5.54 -11.94 1.21
N GLU A 204 4.96 -10.78 1.47
CA GLU A 204 3.65 -10.70 2.10
C GLU A 204 2.69 -9.91 1.22
N ILE A 205 1.48 -10.44 1.10
CA ILE A 205 0.38 -9.76 0.41
C ILE A 205 -0.76 -9.58 1.39
N GLU A 206 -1.28 -8.37 1.37
CA GLU A 206 -2.45 -8.00 2.13
C GLU A 206 -3.56 -7.55 1.17
N GLU A 207 -4.65 -8.31 1.21
CA GLU A 207 -5.84 -8.07 0.39
C GLU A 207 -6.84 -7.19 1.15
N TRP A 208 -7.57 -6.39 0.39
CA TRP A 208 -8.60 -5.45 0.86
C TRP A 208 -9.83 -5.56 -0.02
N CYS A 209 -11.01 -5.64 0.58
CA CYS A 209 -12.28 -5.56 -0.13
C CYS A 209 -12.81 -4.13 -0.11
N VAL A 210 -13.61 -3.77 -1.11
CA VAL A 210 -14.37 -2.51 -1.06
C VAL A 210 -15.48 -2.67 -0.02
N ALA A 211 -15.71 -1.63 0.78
CA ALA A 211 -16.79 -1.64 1.74
C ALA A 211 -18.15 -1.65 1.01
N SER A 212 -19.08 -2.45 1.52
CA SER A 212 -20.43 -2.57 0.94
C SER A 212 -21.10 -1.19 0.85
N GLY A 213 -21.60 -0.84 -0.33
CA GLY A 213 -22.30 0.42 -0.58
C GLY A 213 -21.41 1.56 -1.09
N VAL A 214 -20.10 1.34 -1.22
CA VAL A 214 -19.17 2.29 -1.84
C VAL A 214 -19.20 2.13 -3.37
N THR A 215 -19.51 3.20 -4.09
CA THR A 215 -19.48 3.24 -5.56
C THR A 215 -18.38 4.19 -6.05
N TRP A 216 -17.64 3.77 -7.08
CA TRP A 216 -16.57 4.53 -7.74
C TRP A 216 -17.09 5.51 -8.79
#